data_AF-A0A6C0BRD3-F1
#
_entry.id   AF-A0A6C0BRD3-F1
#
_cell.length_a   1.000
_cell.length_b   1.000
_cell.length_c   1.000
_cell.angle_alpha   90.00
_cell.angle_beta   90.00
_cell.angle_gamma   90.00
#
_symmetry.space_group_name_H-M   'P 1'
#
loop_
_entity.id
_entity.type
_entity.pdbx_description
1 polymer ?
#
loop_
_entity_poly.entity_id
_entity_poly.type
_entity_poly.pdbx_seq_one_letter_code
_entity_poly.pdbx_strand_id
1 'polypeptide(L)'
;MTFDEWCNFKIPLNEVIINCSVQSGGDLMLPFPIGISISCQLKYIDNLNKTITDNRNQINSKLYSLSINANTDRKRRGDWGGNKQPITRQSILNTLHARSFTQTTKGSAFFGDLLLSKFVFSPEGNGIDTHRTYESLVFKCIPICEHNEDIKKKFQGLPIIYTTDYTEITTEYLNKKYEEMKNTKYDFSRLFLSFYDDDTQKQIISNANFWVNKFRGNFGAGCAYPMDIRSLPDLKDIHRKLSFMTVTNSGYRNMTLNCLKSYKMININLDLKIFCFDKDCYEYLKDKTSRVILYEDYFGHETSYADKNWNEYTARKLDIMHSELQKYDFVLFTDGDIVFENAYFLIDAYRRMLNNPSVELFIQHEYPRSGPCSGFYIIRKTPNTLNLFSKKTLIEKQAYSKNDQGYIGELMTQKLLSFQYLPDAQYPNGNYIKEIDKKERKDTDPYLRHYNFIKGAEEKRRRMISHNRWYMGSLNYK
;
A
#
# COMPACT_ATOMS: atom_id res chain seq x y z
N MET A 1 6.35 2.74 19.07
CA MET A 1 7.16 1.53 18.88
C MET A 1 8.62 1.87 19.11
N THR A 2 9.49 0.92 19.48
CA THR A 2 10.94 1.16 19.55
C THR A 2 11.50 1.45 18.17
N PHE A 3 12.70 2.03 18.08
CA PHE A 3 13.36 2.19 16.78
C PHE A 3 13.68 0.82 16.13
N ASP A 4 14.09 -0.19 16.91
CA ASP A 4 14.30 -1.55 16.39
C ASP A 4 12.99 -2.17 15.85
N GLU A 5 11.86 -2.00 16.54
CA GLU A 5 10.54 -2.38 16.03
C GLU A 5 10.21 -1.65 14.71
N TRP A 6 10.56 -0.36 14.60
CA TRP A 6 10.37 0.41 13.38
C TRP A 6 11.23 -0.07 12.20
N CYS A 7 12.46 -0.50 12.44
CA CYS A 7 13.33 -1.09 11.42
C CYS A 7 12.70 -2.35 10.79
N ASN A 8 11.81 -3.03 11.51
CA ASN A 8 11.07 -4.20 11.02
C ASN A 8 9.67 -3.86 10.49
N PHE A 9 9.22 -2.62 10.64
CA PHE A 9 7.89 -2.21 10.22
C PHE A 9 7.83 -1.98 8.71
N LYS A 10 6.97 -2.72 8.00
CA LYS A 10 6.72 -2.49 6.57
C LYS A 10 6.01 -1.17 6.34
N ILE A 11 6.51 -0.37 5.42
CA ILE A 11 5.95 0.94 5.08
C ILE A 11 4.69 0.74 4.21
N PRO A 12 3.50 1.17 4.64
CA PRO A 12 2.31 1.17 3.80
C PRO A 12 2.49 2.18 2.66
N LEU A 13 2.61 1.69 1.42
CA LEU A 13 2.94 2.51 0.25
C LEU A 13 1.94 3.67 0.02
N ASN A 14 0.65 3.44 0.29
CA ASN A 14 -0.41 4.43 0.12
C ASN A 14 -0.41 5.55 1.17
N GLU A 15 0.30 5.37 2.28
CA GLU A 15 0.35 6.34 3.38
C GLU A 15 1.58 7.26 3.30
N VAL A 16 2.56 6.92 2.45
CA VAL A 16 3.78 7.71 2.30
C VAL A 16 3.44 9.08 1.74
N ILE A 17 3.99 10.12 2.35
CA ILE A 17 3.84 11.51 1.90
C ILE A 17 4.81 11.75 0.74
N ILE A 18 4.29 12.15 -0.41
CA ILE A 18 5.06 12.45 -1.63
C ILE A 18 5.14 13.97 -1.80
N ASN A 19 6.34 14.51 -2.06
CA ASN A 19 6.68 15.93 -2.22
C ASN A 19 5.48 16.90 -2.15
N CYS A 20 5.15 17.35 -0.95
CA CYS A 20 4.02 18.25 -0.71
C CYS A 20 4.47 19.68 -0.36
N SER A 21 5.66 20.07 -0.82
CA SER A 21 6.18 21.44 -0.69
C SER A 21 5.23 22.47 -1.31
N VAL A 22 5.33 23.74 -0.93
CA VAL A 22 4.46 24.79 -1.47
C VAL A 22 4.54 24.91 -2.99
N GLN A 23 3.39 25.03 -3.67
CA GLN A 23 3.32 24.98 -5.14
C GLN A 23 4.02 26.15 -5.83
N SER A 24 4.23 27.27 -5.14
CA SER A 24 4.99 28.41 -5.64
C SER A 24 6.48 28.11 -5.86
N GLY A 25 6.99 27.01 -5.29
CA GLY A 25 8.42 26.69 -5.26
C GLY A 25 9.23 27.55 -4.28
N GLY A 26 8.55 28.27 -3.40
CA GLY A 26 9.17 28.95 -2.26
C GLY A 26 9.60 27.97 -1.16
N ASP A 27 10.31 28.50 -0.16
CA ASP A 27 10.86 27.74 0.97
C ASP A 27 10.05 27.95 2.26
N LEU A 28 8.73 28.17 2.12
CA LEU A 28 7.82 28.40 3.25
C LEU A 28 7.72 27.15 4.13
N MET A 29 7.84 27.34 5.45
CA MET A 29 7.68 26.27 6.42
C MET A 29 6.23 25.82 6.53
N LEU A 30 5.98 24.56 6.16
CA LEU A 30 4.71 23.87 6.38
C LEU A 30 4.68 23.20 7.76
N PRO A 31 3.52 22.95 8.38
CA PRO A 31 3.42 22.30 9.69
C PRO A 31 3.62 20.78 9.65
N PHE A 32 3.68 20.20 8.44
CA PHE A 32 3.89 18.77 8.18
C PHE A 32 5.19 18.54 7.38
N PRO A 33 5.75 17.31 7.41
CA PRO A 33 6.90 16.95 6.57
C PRO A 33 6.58 17.09 5.09
N ILE A 34 7.53 17.61 4.31
CA ILE A 34 7.38 17.73 2.86
C ILE A 34 7.44 16.40 2.09
N GLY A 35 7.60 15.27 2.79
CA GLY A 35 7.57 13.93 2.21
C GLY A 35 8.82 13.53 1.44
N ILE A 36 8.77 12.39 0.76
CA ILE A 36 9.84 11.95 -0.14
C ILE A 36 9.96 12.89 -1.35
N SER A 37 11.18 13.05 -1.86
CA SER A 37 11.39 13.76 -3.11
C SER A 37 10.69 13.03 -4.28
N ILE A 38 10.30 13.77 -5.30
CA ILE A 38 9.84 13.20 -6.59
C ILE A 38 10.88 12.31 -7.27
N SER A 39 12.16 12.39 -6.88
CA SER A 39 13.21 11.48 -7.33
C SER A 39 13.16 10.12 -6.64
N CYS A 40 12.49 10.01 -5.49
CA CYS A 40 12.23 8.77 -4.79
C CYS A 40 11.01 8.08 -5.41
N GLN A 41 11.23 7.24 -6.43
CA GLN A 41 10.17 6.41 -7.00
C GLN A 41 9.69 5.37 -5.98
N LEU A 42 8.40 4.98 -6.04
CA LEU A 42 7.80 4.00 -5.11
C LEU A 42 8.53 2.65 -5.09
N LYS A 43 9.23 2.29 -6.17
CA LYS A 43 10.05 1.07 -6.26
C LYS A 43 11.10 0.98 -5.14
N TYR A 44 11.61 2.10 -4.63
CA TYR A 44 12.62 2.09 -3.57
C TYR A 44 12.01 1.70 -2.22
N ILE A 45 10.79 2.14 -1.94
CA ILE A 45 10.05 1.77 -0.72
C ILE A 45 9.52 0.33 -0.84
N ASP A 46 9.09 -0.07 -2.04
CA ASP A 46 8.75 -1.47 -2.31
C ASP A 46 9.97 -2.39 -2.10
N ASN A 47 11.16 -1.96 -2.53
CA ASN A 47 12.40 -2.68 -2.27
C ASN A 47 12.75 -2.74 -0.78
N LEU A 48 12.55 -1.64 -0.04
CA LEU A 48 12.70 -1.62 1.43
C LEU A 48 11.81 -2.69 2.08
N ASN A 49 10.53 -2.74 1.74
CA ASN A 49 9.59 -3.72 2.30
C ASN A 49 9.97 -5.17 1.97
N LYS A 50 10.51 -5.41 0.77
CA LYS A 50 11.09 -6.71 0.38
C LYS A 50 12.30 -7.03 1.24
N THR A 51 13.26 -6.12 1.38
CA THR A 51 14.46 -6.32 2.22
C THR A 51 14.09 -6.60 3.69
N ILE A 52 13.09 -5.92 4.25
CA ILE A 52 12.58 -6.19 5.61
C ILE A 52 12.12 -7.66 5.73
N THR A 53 11.50 -8.20 4.68
CA THR A 53 10.98 -9.58 4.67
C THR A 53 12.09 -10.60 4.43
N ASP A 54 12.94 -10.35 3.43
CA ASP A 54 13.82 -11.38 2.85
C ASP A 54 15.25 -11.31 3.38
N ASN A 55 15.73 -10.13 3.81
CA ASN A 55 17.13 -9.92 4.16
C ASN A 55 17.34 -8.82 5.22
N ARG A 56 16.69 -8.98 6.37
CA ARG A 56 16.70 -8.01 7.49
C ARG A 56 18.10 -7.56 7.89
N ASN A 57 19.09 -8.46 7.89
CA ASN A 57 20.45 -8.18 8.38
C ASN A 57 21.17 -7.08 7.55
N GLN A 58 20.67 -6.75 6.37
CA GLN A 58 21.20 -5.64 5.58
C GLN A 58 20.77 -4.27 6.11
N ILE A 59 19.59 -4.17 6.74
CA ILE A 59 19.07 -2.91 7.24
C ILE A 59 19.95 -2.42 8.38
N ASN A 60 20.35 -1.14 8.33
CA ASN A 60 21.20 -0.53 9.37
C ASN A 60 22.57 -1.26 9.55
N SER A 61 23.06 -1.97 8.52
CA SER A 61 24.37 -2.65 8.52
C SER A 61 25.58 -1.71 8.40
N LYS A 62 25.37 -0.51 7.85
CA LYS A 62 26.38 0.53 7.64
C LYS A 62 26.18 1.67 8.63
N LEU A 63 27.26 2.28 9.11
CA LEU A 63 27.15 3.37 10.10
C LEU A 63 26.42 4.61 9.56
N TYR A 64 26.74 5.07 8.35
CA TYR A 64 26.18 6.33 7.85
C TYR A 64 26.04 6.42 6.32
N SER A 65 25.17 7.32 5.88
CA SER A 65 25.10 7.87 4.53
C SER A 65 25.46 9.36 4.55
N LEU A 66 26.47 9.75 3.76
CA LEU A 66 26.88 11.12 3.55
C LEU A 66 26.77 11.45 2.06
N SER A 67 25.63 12.01 1.67
CA SER A 67 25.31 12.34 0.27
C SER A 67 24.84 13.80 0.15
N ILE A 68 25.74 14.73 0.46
CA ILE A 68 25.47 16.17 0.48
C ILE A 68 26.08 16.83 -0.77
N ASN A 69 25.29 17.63 -1.48
CA ASN A 69 25.83 18.50 -2.51
C ASN A 69 26.18 19.87 -1.90
N ALA A 70 27.46 20.25 -1.92
CA ALA A 70 27.97 21.49 -1.34
C ALA A 70 27.31 22.77 -1.90
N ASN A 71 26.72 22.72 -3.09
CA ASN A 71 26.15 23.90 -3.76
C ASN A 71 24.65 24.08 -3.52
N THR A 72 24.01 23.17 -2.79
CA THR A 72 22.54 23.09 -2.67
C THR A 72 21.98 23.80 -1.45
N ASP A 73 22.72 24.76 -0.91
CA ASP A 73 22.31 25.76 0.07
C ASP A 73 22.69 27.20 -0.32
N ARG A 74 23.41 27.39 -1.44
CA ARG A 74 23.87 28.71 -1.93
C ARG A 74 22.75 29.72 -2.11
N LYS A 75 21.54 29.29 -2.54
CA LYS A 75 20.39 30.20 -2.73
C LYS A 75 20.02 30.90 -1.42
N ARG A 76 20.13 30.19 -0.30
CA ARG A 76 19.77 30.69 1.03
C ARG A 76 20.96 31.26 1.79
N ARG A 77 22.13 30.62 1.63
CA ARG A 77 23.32 30.91 2.44
C ARG A 77 24.39 31.70 1.70
N GLY A 78 24.30 31.90 0.38
CA GLY A 78 25.27 32.64 -0.43
C GLY A 78 26.60 31.90 -0.67
N ASP A 79 27.48 32.52 -1.46
CA ASP A 79 28.87 32.09 -1.72
C ASP A 79 29.83 32.90 -0.84
N TRP A 80 29.92 32.63 0.47
CA TRP A 80 30.76 33.46 1.37
C TRP A 80 32.18 32.92 1.52
N GLY A 81 33.16 33.80 1.33
CA GLY A 81 34.58 33.62 1.65
C GLY A 81 35.06 34.70 2.64
N GLY A 82 34.72 34.59 3.92
CA GLY A 82 35.26 35.48 4.96
C GLY A 82 34.76 35.17 6.38
N ASN A 83 35.61 35.42 7.39
CA ASN A 83 35.59 34.91 8.78
C ASN A 83 34.40 35.26 9.71
N LYS A 84 33.20 35.46 9.18
CA LYS A 84 31.94 35.50 9.96
C LYS A 84 30.86 34.72 9.21
N GLN A 85 30.98 33.39 9.15
CA GLN A 85 30.12 32.58 8.27
C GLN A 85 28.94 31.93 9.01
N PRO A 86 27.71 31.97 8.46
CA PRO A 86 26.72 30.95 8.75
C PRO A 86 27.26 29.58 8.29
N ILE A 87 26.97 28.52 9.06
CA ILE A 87 27.34 27.14 8.70
C ILE A 87 26.82 26.85 7.27
N THR A 88 27.69 26.41 6.35
CA THR A 88 27.33 26.02 4.98
C THR A 88 27.51 24.51 4.78
N ARG A 89 26.87 23.92 3.76
CA ARG A 89 27.08 22.51 3.39
C ARG A 89 28.54 22.22 3.06
N GLN A 90 29.26 23.18 2.49
CA GLN A 90 30.69 23.05 2.24
C GLN A 90 31.50 23.03 3.55
N SER A 91 31.21 23.93 4.50
CA SER A 91 31.92 23.92 5.80
C SER A 91 31.59 22.66 6.60
N ILE A 92 30.35 22.19 6.57
CA ILE A 92 29.94 20.91 7.18
C ILE A 92 30.73 19.76 6.55
N LEU A 93 30.80 19.68 5.23
CA LEU A 93 31.58 18.64 4.54
C LEU A 93 33.06 18.68 4.93
N ASN A 94 33.66 19.88 5.02
CA ASN A 94 35.05 20.02 5.47
C ASN A 94 35.25 19.48 6.89
N THR A 95 34.35 19.82 7.82
CA THR A 95 34.37 19.31 9.20
C THR A 95 34.23 17.79 9.24
N LEU A 96 33.28 17.23 8.49
CA LEU A 96 33.04 15.79 8.43
C LEU A 96 34.22 15.03 7.81
N HIS A 97 34.82 15.58 6.74
CA HIS A 97 36.02 15.01 6.13
C HIS A 97 37.22 15.01 7.09
N ALA A 98 37.39 16.08 7.88
CA ALA A 98 38.41 16.13 8.92
C ALA A 98 38.20 15.09 10.04
N ARG A 99 37.00 14.51 10.14
CA ARG A 99 36.63 13.41 11.04
C ARG A 99 36.49 12.06 10.31
N SER A 100 37.11 11.93 9.13
CA SER A 100 37.14 10.70 8.33
C SER A 100 35.79 10.21 7.79
N PHE A 101 34.76 11.06 7.81
CA PHE A 101 33.54 10.78 7.07
C PHE A 101 33.75 11.14 5.60
N THR A 102 33.40 10.24 4.69
CA THR A 102 33.56 10.47 3.24
C THR A 102 32.21 10.37 2.53
N GLN A 103 32.10 11.07 1.40
CA GLN A 103 30.91 11.00 0.56
C GLN A 103 30.63 9.56 0.13
N THR A 104 29.40 9.10 0.32
CA THR A 104 29.05 7.69 0.15
C THR A 104 28.48 7.40 -1.22
N THR A 105 27.45 8.14 -1.63
CA THR A 105 26.76 7.92 -2.92
C THR A 105 26.29 9.22 -3.55
N LYS A 106 25.85 9.14 -4.81
CA LYS A 106 25.26 10.25 -5.58
C LYS A 106 24.07 9.75 -6.38
N GLY A 107 23.14 10.65 -6.69
CA GLY A 107 22.00 10.37 -7.56
C GLY A 107 21.10 9.26 -7.04
N SER A 108 20.69 8.34 -7.92
CA SER A 108 19.75 7.26 -7.60
C SER A 108 20.32 6.16 -6.68
N ALA A 109 21.66 6.05 -6.57
CA ALA A 109 22.30 5.12 -5.65
C ALA A 109 22.06 5.48 -4.17
N PHE A 110 21.68 6.74 -3.91
CA PHE A 110 21.36 7.25 -2.58
C PHE A 110 20.33 6.40 -1.84
N PHE A 111 19.21 6.04 -2.48
CA PHE A 111 18.17 5.24 -1.82
C PHE A 111 18.64 3.82 -1.49
N GLY A 112 19.55 3.25 -2.29
CA GLY A 112 20.20 1.99 -1.96
C GLY A 112 21.12 2.11 -0.74
N ASP A 113 21.82 3.23 -0.61
CA ASP A 113 22.67 3.54 0.55
C ASP A 113 21.87 3.77 1.83
N LEU A 114 20.70 4.41 1.71
CA LEU A 114 19.78 4.60 2.84
C LEU A 114 19.35 3.28 3.46
N LEU A 115 18.97 2.29 2.64
CA LEU A 115 18.56 0.96 3.11
C LEU A 115 19.58 0.33 4.07
N LEU A 116 20.87 0.60 3.86
CA LEU A 116 21.95 0.03 4.65
C LEU A 116 22.33 0.88 5.87
N SER A 117 22.03 2.18 5.86
CA SER A 117 22.66 3.14 6.79
C SER A 117 21.89 3.31 8.09
N LYS A 118 22.61 3.38 9.22
CA LYS A 118 22.04 3.75 10.53
C LYS A 118 21.73 5.24 10.61
N PHE A 119 22.68 6.07 10.18
CA PHE A 119 22.56 7.53 10.23
C PHE A 119 22.59 8.15 8.84
N VAL A 120 21.92 9.29 8.67
CA VAL A 120 21.94 10.05 7.43
C VAL A 120 22.19 11.52 7.73
N PHE A 121 23.21 12.10 7.10
CA PHE A 121 23.47 13.53 7.22
C PHE A 121 22.42 14.34 6.45
N SER A 122 21.60 15.11 7.17
CA SER A 122 20.49 15.90 6.63
C SER A 122 20.58 17.38 7.03
N PRO A 123 21.68 18.08 6.70
CA PRO A 123 21.75 19.52 6.96
C PRO A 123 20.77 20.28 6.08
N GLU A 124 20.42 21.48 6.50
CA GLU A 124 19.55 22.39 5.75
C GLU A 124 20.15 22.67 4.37
N GLY A 125 19.28 22.97 3.39
CA GLY A 125 19.66 23.27 2.01
C GLY A 125 19.24 24.67 1.60
N ASN A 126 18.77 24.78 0.36
CA ASN A 126 18.11 25.97 -0.16
C ASN A 126 16.82 26.30 0.63
N GLY A 127 16.18 25.30 1.22
CA GLY A 127 15.19 25.45 2.28
C GLY A 127 15.69 24.89 3.62
N ILE A 128 15.05 25.31 4.71
CA ILE A 128 15.28 24.75 6.05
C ILE A 128 14.77 23.31 6.09
N ASP A 129 13.56 23.06 5.58
CA ASP A 129 13.00 21.70 5.47
C ASP A 129 13.60 20.96 4.27
N THR A 130 13.90 19.67 4.47
CA THR A 130 14.53 18.83 3.46
C THR A 130 13.83 17.49 3.34
N HIS A 131 13.59 17.05 2.09
CA HIS A 131 13.07 15.71 1.82
C HIS A 131 13.90 14.62 2.49
N ARG A 132 15.22 14.85 2.58
CA ARG A 132 16.18 13.90 3.15
C ARG A 132 15.85 13.54 4.59
N THR A 133 15.36 14.46 5.41
CA THR A 133 14.98 14.16 6.79
C THR A 133 13.83 13.14 6.84
N TYR A 134 12.79 13.35 6.02
CA TYR A 134 11.67 12.42 5.91
C TYR A 134 12.10 11.07 5.27
N GLU A 135 12.86 11.12 4.16
CA GLU A 135 13.40 9.94 3.47
C GLU A 135 14.24 9.07 4.43
N SER A 136 15.09 9.69 5.25
CA SER A 136 15.90 8.98 6.25
C SER A 136 15.01 8.16 7.19
N LEU A 137 13.96 8.77 7.74
CA LEU A 137 13.06 8.11 8.68
C LEU A 137 12.27 6.96 8.02
N VAL A 138 11.75 7.19 6.81
CA VAL A 138 11.04 6.16 6.03
C VAL A 138 11.96 4.97 5.70
N PHE A 139 13.22 5.25 5.33
CA PHE A 139 14.23 4.24 5.03
C PHE A 139 14.95 3.68 6.27
N LYS A 140 14.38 3.88 7.46
CA LYS A 140 14.83 3.27 8.72
C LYS A 140 16.18 3.79 9.22
N CYS A 141 16.52 5.02 8.88
CA CYS A 141 17.71 5.71 9.37
C CYS A 141 17.34 6.78 10.42
N ILE A 142 18.34 7.20 11.20
CA ILE A 142 18.28 8.33 12.11
C ILE A 142 18.93 9.55 11.42
N PRO A 143 18.16 10.58 11.01
CA PRO A 143 18.74 11.78 10.41
C PRO A 143 19.52 12.62 11.43
N ILE A 144 20.62 13.21 10.96
CA ILE A 144 21.43 14.20 11.67
C ILE A 144 21.15 15.57 11.05
N CYS A 145 20.38 16.39 11.75
CA CYS A 145 19.88 17.69 11.28
C CYS A 145 20.56 18.84 12.03
N GLU A 146 20.64 19.99 11.37
CA GLU A 146 20.94 21.25 12.07
C GLU A 146 19.80 21.56 13.05
N HIS A 147 20.15 22.14 14.20
CA HIS A 147 19.18 22.52 15.21
C HIS A 147 18.32 23.70 14.72
N ASN A 148 17.01 23.47 14.65
CA ASN A 148 16.01 24.47 14.29
C ASN A 148 14.70 24.13 15.04
N GLU A 149 14.12 25.10 15.75
CA GLU A 149 12.94 24.86 16.59
C GLU A 149 11.70 24.47 15.78
N ASP A 150 11.51 25.03 14.58
CA ASP A 150 10.37 24.68 13.72
C ASP A 150 10.50 23.26 13.16
N ILE A 151 11.72 22.84 12.78
CA ILE A 151 11.99 21.46 12.36
C ILE A 151 11.81 20.50 13.53
N LYS A 152 12.27 20.86 14.73
CA LYS A 152 12.09 20.06 15.94
C LYS A 152 10.61 19.86 16.28
N LYS A 153 9.80 20.90 16.13
CA LYS A 153 8.34 20.83 16.29
C LYS A 153 7.68 19.97 15.22
N LYS A 154 8.08 20.12 13.95
CA LYS A 154 7.57 19.35 12.81
C LYS A 154 7.79 17.85 12.96
N PHE A 155 8.98 17.45 13.40
CA PHE A 155 9.37 16.05 13.60
C PHE A 155 9.33 15.61 15.07
N GLN A 156 8.51 16.27 15.90
CA GLN A 156 8.41 15.96 17.31
C GLN A 156 8.05 14.48 17.54
N GLY A 157 8.78 13.81 18.43
CA GLY A 157 8.55 12.42 18.78
C GLY A 157 9.19 11.39 17.84
N LEU A 158 9.94 11.84 16.82
CA LEU A 158 10.69 11.00 15.89
C LEU A 158 12.19 10.93 16.25
N PRO A 159 12.90 9.86 15.86
CA PRO A 159 14.32 9.69 16.15
C PRO A 159 15.16 10.62 15.27
N ILE A 160 15.62 11.75 15.80
CA ILE A 160 16.48 12.71 15.09
C ILE A 160 17.61 13.16 16.01
N ILE A 161 18.82 13.25 15.46
CA ILE A 161 19.94 13.95 16.12
C ILE A 161 19.94 15.39 15.62
N TYR A 162 19.73 16.33 16.53
CA TYR A 162 19.90 17.75 16.25
C TYR A 162 21.27 18.20 16.73
N THR A 163 21.97 18.99 15.92
CA THR A 163 23.28 19.54 16.27
C THR A 163 23.37 21.01 15.90
N THR A 164 24.03 21.79 16.75
CA THR A 164 24.46 23.16 16.44
C THR A 164 25.91 23.20 15.93
N ASP A 165 26.66 22.10 16.07
CA ASP A 165 28.06 22.01 15.72
C ASP A 165 28.44 20.59 15.26
N TYR A 166 28.66 20.43 13.96
CA TYR A 166 29.06 19.15 13.37
C TYR A 166 30.43 18.64 13.85
N THR A 167 31.25 19.45 14.53
CA THR A 167 32.51 18.97 15.12
C THR A 167 32.30 17.97 16.26
N GLU A 168 31.11 17.89 16.85
CA GLU A 168 30.80 16.89 17.88
C GLU A 168 30.55 15.50 17.27
N ILE A 169 30.25 15.43 15.97
CA ILE A 169 29.87 14.20 15.30
C ILE A 169 31.13 13.37 14.99
N THR A 170 31.29 12.26 15.73
CA THR A 170 32.33 11.24 15.50
C THR A 170 31.73 9.84 15.38
N THR A 171 32.52 8.88 14.92
CA THR A 171 32.12 7.47 14.87
C THR A 171 31.72 6.96 16.27
N GLU A 172 32.47 7.32 17.31
CA GLU A 172 32.21 6.95 18.70
C GLU A 172 30.89 7.56 19.18
N TYR A 173 30.66 8.85 18.90
CA TYR A 173 29.41 9.53 19.22
C TYR A 173 28.20 8.84 18.56
N LEU A 174 28.30 8.55 17.26
CA LEU A 174 27.22 7.90 16.51
C LEU A 174 26.95 6.47 17.01
N ASN A 175 27.99 5.68 17.29
CA ASN A 175 27.81 4.34 17.86
C ASN A 175 27.10 4.40 19.23
N LYS A 176 27.53 5.33 20.11
CA LYS A 176 26.87 5.54 21.40
C LYS A 176 25.40 5.95 21.23
N LYS A 177 25.12 6.92 20.35
CA LYS A 177 23.76 7.38 20.07
C LYS A 177 22.88 6.28 19.50
N TYR A 178 23.42 5.41 18.65
CA TYR A 178 22.66 4.30 18.10
C TYR A 178 22.20 3.34 19.19
N GLU A 179 23.09 2.99 20.12
CA GLU A 179 22.79 2.12 21.26
C GLU A 179 21.74 2.74 22.20
N GLU A 180 21.78 4.05 22.41
CA GLU A 180 20.76 4.80 23.17
C GLU A 180 19.39 4.78 22.45
N MET A 181 19.39 5.03 21.14
CA MET A 181 18.16 5.26 20.38
C MET A 181 17.46 3.99 19.94
N LYS A 182 18.17 2.87 19.72
CA LYS A 182 17.60 1.62 19.17
C LYS A 182 16.41 1.08 19.97
N ASN A 183 16.48 1.16 21.30
CA ASN A 183 15.46 0.65 22.21
C ASN A 183 14.51 1.74 22.72
N THR A 184 14.72 3.00 22.30
CA THR A 184 13.85 4.12 22.66
C THR A 184 12.55 4.06 21.86
N LYS A 185 11.43 4.37 22.52
CA LYS A 185 10.11 4.43 21.86
C LYS A 185 9.90 5.79 21.20
N TYR A 186 9.42 5.74 19.96
CA TYR A 186 9.06 6.89 19.15
C TYR A 186 7.63 6.75 18.61
N ASP A 187 7.08 7.88 18.18
CA ASP A 187 5.79 7.98 17.49
C ASP A 187 6.01 8.27 16.01
N PHE A 188 5.95 7.21 15.19
CA PHE A 188 6.13 7.29 13.74
C PHE A 188 4.85 7.69 12.98
N SER A 189 3.71 7.86 13.66
CA SER A 189 2.43 8.12 13.02
C SER A 189 2.47 9.35 12.11
N ARG A 190 3.20 10.40 12.51
CA ARG A 190 3.43 11.64 11.76
C ARG A 190 4.03 11.45 10.35
N LEU A 191 4.63 10.30 10.08
CA LEU A 191 5.16 9.99 8.75
C LEU A 191 4.06 9.58 7.76
N PHE A 192 2.85 9.31 8.21
CA PHE A 192 1.77 8.77 7.40
C PHE A 192 0.66 9.80 7.15
N LEU A 193 0.06 9.75 5.97
CA LEU A 193 -1.02 10.66 5.56
C LEU A 193 -2.21 10.61 6.54
N SER A 194 -2.58 9.42 7.01
CA SER A 194 -3.69 9.19 7.95
C SER A 194 -3.51 9.82 9.34
N PHE A 195 -2.31 10.29 9.70
CA PHE A 195 -2.10 11.04 10.94
C PHE A 195 -2.74 12.43 10.91
N TYR A 196 -2.84 13.02 9.73
CA TYR A 196 -3.29 14.40 9.56
C TYR A 196 -4.81 14.46 9.42
N ASP A 197 -5.41 15.59 9.80
CA ASP A 197 -6.83 15.85 9.58
C ASP A 197 -7.16 15.98 8.08
N ASP A 198 -8.45 15.90 7.75
CA ASP A 198 -8.93 15.89 6.36
C ASP A 198 -8.50 17.13 5.56
N ASP A 199 -8.42 18.31 6.18
CA ASP A 199 -8.05 19.54 5.47
C ASP A 199 -6.55 19.58 5.19
N THR A 200 -5.75 19.16 6.16
CA THR A 200 -4.31 18.97 5.97
C THR A 200 -4.03 17.89 4.90
N GLN A 201 -4.76 16.77 4.91
CA GLN A 201 -4.62 15.74 3.89
C GLN A 201 -4.95 16.27 2.49
N LYS A 202 -6.02 17.05 2.33
CA LYS A 202 -6.35 17.71 1.05
C LYS A 202 -5.22 18.61 0.56
N GLN A 203 -4.59 19.37 1.48
CA GLN A 203 -3.46 20.23 1.14
C GLN A 203 -2.24 19.41 0.71
N ILE A 204 -1.89 18.36 1.46
CA ILE A 204 -0.79 17.44 1.13
C ILE A 204 -1.01 16.85 -0.27
N ILE A 205 -2.21 16.30 -0.51
CA ILE A 205 -2.58 15.68 -1.79
C ILE A 205 -2.50 16.67 -2.95
N SER A 206 -3.02 17.89 -2.76
CA SER A 206 -2.97 18.94 -3.79
C SER A 206 -1.53 19.28 -4.18
N ASN A 207 -0.67 19.53 -3.18
CA ASN A 207 0.73 19.86 -3.41
C ASN A 207 1.49 18.69 -4.04
N ALA A 208 1.29 17.47 -3.55
CA ALA A 208 1.91 16.26 -4.08
C ALA A 208 1.59 16.04 -5.56
N ASN A 209 0.30 16.16 -5.91
CA ASN A 209 -0.13 16.03 -7.29
C ASN A 209 0.40 17.14 -8.19
N PHE A 210 0.50 18.38 -7.69
CA PHE A 210 1.13 19.47 -8.43
C PHE A 210 2.59 19.12 -8.79
N TRP A 211 3.39 18.69 -7.82
CA TRP A 211 4.82 18.41 -8.06
C TRP A 211 5.06 17.16 -8.90
N VAL A 212 4.31 16.08 -8.69
CA VAL A 212 4.40 14.88 -9.54
C VAL A 212 3.97 15.21 -10.98
N ASN A 213 2.91 16.00 -11.16
CA ASN A 213 2.46 16.39 -12.50
C ASN A 213 3.47 17.32 -13.20
N LYS A 214 4.12 18.24 -12.47
CA LYS A 214 5.18 19.09 -13.00
C LYS A 214 6.42 18.30 -13.44
N PHE A 215 6.72 17.18 -12.76
CA PHE A 215 7.93 16.38 -12.98
C PHE A 215 7.65 14.89 -13.20
N ARG A 216 6.66 14.56 -14.04
CA ARG A 216 6.18 13.17 -14.26
C ARG A 216 7.29 12.17 -14.58
N GLY A 217 8.28 12.58 -15.37
CA GLY A 217 9.41 11.74 -15.77
C GLY A 217 10.27 11.26 -14.58
N ASN A 218 10.31 12.02 -13.48
CA ASN A 218 11.13 11.68 -12.31
C ASN A 218 10.43 10.67 -11.41
N PHE A 219 9.13 10.85 -11.16
CA PHE A 219 8.36 9.98 -10.27
C PHE A 219 7.90 8.68 -10.95
N GLY A 220 7.66 8.72 -12.27
CA GLY A 220 7.20 7.57 -13.04
C GLY A 220 5.68 7.37 -13.10
N ALA A 221 4.90 8.37 -12.66
CA ALA A 221 3.45 8.40 -12.76
C ALA A 221 2.90 9.81 -13.01
N GLY A 222 1.61 9.89 -13.36
CA GLY A 222 0.91 11.16 -13.62
C GLY A 222 0.36 11.86 -12.36
N CYS A 223 0.30 11.17 -11.23
CA CYS A 223 -0.22 11.66 -9.95
C CYS A 223 0.50 10.97 -8.78
N ALA A 224 0.55 11.66 -7.64
CA ALA A 224 0.94 11.10 -6.35
C ALA A 224 -0.25 10.35 -5.72
N TYR A 225 -1.44 10.97 -5.79
CA TYR A 225 -2.68 10.48 -5.22
C TYR A 225 -3.86 10.67 -6.20
N PRO A 226 -4.76 9.70 -6.36
CA PRO A 226 -4.60 8.32 -5.88
C PRO A 226 -3.32 7.69 -6.44
N MET A 227 -2.69 6.84 -5.63
CA MET A 227 -1.41 6.20 -5.91
C MET A 227 -1.49 5.38 -7.19
N ASP A 228 -0.73 5.79 -8.20
CA ASP A 228 -0.63 5.08 -9.46
C ASP A 228 0.46 4.01 -9.37
N ILE A 229 0.01 2.78 -9.13
CA ILE A 229 0.87 1.60 -8.98
C ILE A 229 1.64 1.26 -10.26
N ARG A 230 1.33 1.86 -11.43
CA ARG A 230 2.16 1.72 -12.65
C ARG A 230 3.56 2.30 -12.50
N SER A 231 3.78 3.14 -11.50
CA SER A 231 5.12 3.62 -11.11
C SER A 231 6.06 2.48 -10.68
N LEU A 232 5.50 1.33 -10.26
CA LEU A 232 6.26 0.11 -10.00
C LEU A 232 6.59 -0.57 -11.35
N PRO A 233 7.89 -0.85 -11.65
CA PRO A 233 8.32 -1.24 -13.00
C PRO A 233 7.60 -2.46 -13.59
N ASP A 234 7.22 -3.41 -12.75
CA ASP A 234 6.55 -4.66 -13.11
C ASP A 234 5.02 -4.50 -13.31
N LEU A 235 4.46 -3.35 -12.90
CA LEU A 235 3.02 -3.07 -12.92
C LEU A 235 2.62 -2.06 -14.01
N LYS A 236 3.54 -1.64 -14.89
CA LYS A 236 3.29 -0.61 -15.93
C LYS A 236 2.04 -0.87 -16.79
N ASP A 237 1.76 -2.13 -17.09
CA ASP A 237 0.64 -2.57 -17.94
C ASP A 237 -0.65 -2.90 -17.16
N ILE A 238 -0.69 -2.79 -15.83
CA ILE A 238 -1.76 -3.38 -15.01
C ILE A 238 -3.16 -2.92 -15.42
N HIS A 239 -3.37 -1.64 -15.71
CA HIS A 239 -4.68 -1.11 -16.14
C HIS A 239 -5.19 -1.72 -17.45
N ARG A 240 -4.28 -2.13 -18.34
CA ARG A 240 -4.62 -2.74 -19.63
C ARG A 240 -4.86 -4.24 -19.48
N LYS A 241 -4.10 -4.89 -18.60
CA LYS A 241 -4.07 -6.35 -18.46
C LYS A 241 -5.02 -6.91 -17.42
N LEU A 242 -5.38 -6.14 -16.40
CA LEU A 242 -6.18 -6.60 -15.26
C LEU A 242 -7.58 -6.01 -15.27
N SER A 243 -8.59 -6.87 -15.11
CA SER A 243 -9.91 -6.47 -14.65
C SER A 243 -10.03 -6.74 -13.16
N PHE A 244 -10.25 -5.71 -12.34
CA PHE A 244 -10.60 -5.89 -10.92
C PHE A 244 -12.11 -5.73 -10.75
N MET A 245 -12.77 -6.75 -10.23
CA MET A 245 -14.23 -6.81 -10.17
C MET A 245 -14.79 -7.38 -8.87
N THR A 246 -16.04 -7.00 -8.58
CA THR A 246 -16.91 -7.58 -7.58
C THR A 246 -18.32 -7.73 -8.14
N VAL A 247 -19.13 -8.58 -7.52
CA VAL A 247 -20.55 -8.73 -7.83
C VAL A 247 -21.38 -8.38 -6.62
N THR A 248 -22.56 -7.80 -6.83
CA THR A 248 -23.44 -7.39 -5.73
C THR A 248 -24.91 -7.38 -6.13
N ASN A 249 -25.76 -7.28 -5.12
CA ASN A 249 -27.21 -7.15 -5.22
C ASN A 249 -27.71 -6.27 -4.05
N SER A 250 -29.00 -5.97 -4.02
CA SER A 250 -29.60 -5.10 -3.00
C SER A 250 -29.45 -5.63 -1.57
N GLY A 251 -29.37 -6.95 -1.38
CA GLY A 251 -29.18 -7.57 -0.06
C GLY A 251 -27.75 -7.50 0.48
N TYR A 252 -26.77 -7.30 -0.40
CA TYR A 252 -25.34 -7.16 -0.05
C TYR A 252 -24.80 -5.74 -0.22
N ARG A 253 -25.65 -4.79 -0.59
CA ARG A 253 -25.30 -3.42 -0.96
C ARG A 253 -24.43 -2.70 0.06
N ASN A 254 -24.82 -2.65 1.34
CA ASN A 254 -24.03 -1.93 2.34
C ASN A 254 -22.72 -2.66 2.68
N MET A 255 -22.68 -3.98 2.53
CA MET A 255 -21.44 -4.76 2.63
C MET A 255 -20.48 -4.35 1.51
N THR A 256 -20.96 -4.34 0.26
CA THR A 256 -20.19 -3.85 -0.90
C THR A 256 -19.76 -2.39 -0.73
N LEU A 257 -20.59 -1.53 -0.15
CA LEU A 257 -20.20 -0.15 0.18
C LEU A 257 -19.06 -0.11 1.21
N ASN A 258 -19.09 -0.96 2.23
CA ASN A 258 -18.00 -1.04 3.21
C ASN A 258 -16.69 -1.51 2.56
N CYS A 259 -16.76 -2.55 1.72
CA CYS A 259 -15.63 -3.01 0.91
C CYS A 259 -15.10 -1.89 0.01
N LEU A 260 -15.97 -1.20 -0.74
CA LEU A 260 -15.60 -0.06 -1.58
C LEU A 260 -15.01 1.09 -0.77
N LYS A 261 -15.51 1.37 0.44
CA LYS A 261 -14.97 2.41 1.31
C LYS A 261 -13.56 2.02 1.79
N SER A 262 -13.34 0.78 2.20
CA SER A 262 -11.99 0.29 2.56
C SER A 262 -11.04 0.39 1.36
N TYR A 263 -11.49 0.04 0.16
CA TYR A 263 -10.72 0.17 -1.07
C TYR A 263 -10.35 1.62 -1.38
N LYS A 264 -11.32 2.54 -1.31
CA LYS A 264 -11.09 3.98 -1.51
C LYS A 264 -10.11 4.55 -0.48
N MET A 265 -10.07 4.03 0.74
CA MET A 265 -9.10 4.43 1.77
C MET A 265 -7.67 4.01 1.43
N ILE A 266 -7.47 2.92 0.68
CA ILE A 266 -6.13 2.55 0.16
C ILE A 266 -5.65 3.56 -0.91
N ASN A 267 -6.57 4.34 -1.48
CA ASN A 267 -6.24 5.46 -2.36
C ASN A 267 -5.37 5.05 -3.57
N ILE A 268 -5.68 3.92 -4.23
CA ILE A 268 -4.99 3.45 -5.45
C ILE A 268 -5.75 3.92 -6.68
N ASN A 269 -5.00 4.31 -7.71
CA ASN A 269 -5.54 4.61 -9.03
C ASN A 269 -5.74 3.31 -9.81
N LEU A 270 -6.75 2.53 -9.45
CA LEU A 270 -7.29 1.44 -10.25
C LEU A 270 -8.80 1.43 -9.97
N ASP A 271 -9.60 0.99 -10.93
CA ASP A 271 -11.05 0.97 -10.73
C ASP A 271 -11.52 -0.44 -10.38
N LEU A 272 -12.33 -0.53 -9.32
CA LEU A 272 -13.11 -1.73 -9.01
C LEU A 272 -14.43 -1.69 -9.81
N LYS A 273 -14.61 -2.63 -10.74
CA LYS A 273 -15.87 -2.82 -11.46
C LYS A 273 -16.89 -3.51 -10.56
N ILE A 274 -18.05 -2.90 -10.39
CA ILE A 274 -19.14 -3.45 -9.57
C ILE A 274 -20.25 -3.92 -10.51
N PHE A 275 -20.41 -5.23 -10.63
CA PHE A 275 -21.49 -5.82 -11.40
C PHE A 275 -22.71 -6.03 -10.50
N CYS A 276 -23.81 -5.36 -10.83
CA CYS A 276 -25.08 -5.47 -10.11
C CYS A 276 -25.99 -6.49 -10.80
N PHE A 277 -26.63 -7.33 -10.01
CA PHE A 277 -27.59 -8.35 -10.47
C PHE A 277 -29.07 -7.94 -10.31
N ASP A 278 -29.32 -6.75 -9.76
CA ASP A 278 -30.66 -6.15 -9.72
C ASP A 278 -30.57 -4.65 -9.98
N LYS A 279 -31.67 -4.12 -10.54
CA LYS A 279 -31.77 -2.72 -10.94
C LYS A 279 -31.70 -1.76 -9.75
N ASP A 280 -32.27 -2.12 -8.61
CA ASP A 280 -32.31 -1.25 -7.41
C ASP A 280 -30.90 -0.98 -6.88
N CYS A 281 -30.05 -2.00 -6.83
CA CYS A 281 -28.65 -1.87 -6.42
C CYS A 281 -27.85 -1.07 -7.44
N TYR A 282 -28.07 -1.30 -8.73
CA TYR A 282 -27.45 -0.51 -9.80
C TYR A 282 -27.79 0.97 -9.70
N GLU A 283 -29.08 1.30 -9.62
CA GLU A 283 -29.57 2.69 -9.53
C GLU A 283 -29.04 3.39 -8.29
N TYR A 284 -28.87 2.67 -7.18
CA TYR A 284 -28.30 3.23 -5.96
C TYR A 284 -26.78 3.45 -6.03
N LEU A 285 -26.03 2.56 -6.69
CA LEU A 285 -24.57 2.59 -6.72
C LEU A 285 -24.00 3.43 -7.86
N LYS A 286 -24.72 3.60 -8.98
CA LYS A 286 -24.22 4.27 -10.19
C LYS A 286 -23.72 5.70 -9.95
N ASP A 287 -24.32 6.41 -8.99
CA ASP A 287 -23.93 7.79 -8.64
C ASP A 287 -22.85 7.86 -7.55
N LYS A 288 -22.48 6.72 -6.95
CA LYS A 288 -21.49 6.63 -5.85
C LYS A 288 -20.09 6.20 -6.32
N THR A 289 -19.99 5.63 -7.52
CA THR A 289 -18.73 5.19 -8.12
C THR A 289 -18.83 5.08 -9.63
N SER A 290 -17.71 5.26 -10.32
CA SER A 290 -17.65 5.45 -11.79
C SER A 290 -17.77 4.16 -12.61
N ARG A 291 -17.72 2.97 -11.99
CA ARG A 291 -17.67 1.68 -12.69
C ARG A 291 -18.71 0.67 -12.20
N VAL A 292 -19.98 1.10 -12.17
CA VAL A 292 -21.11 0.21 -11.88
C VAL A 292 -21.74 -0.26 -13.19
N ILE A 293 -21.96 -1.57 -13.31
CA ILE A 293 -22.49 -2.22 -14.50
C ILE A 293 -23.70 -3.03 -14.06
N LEU A 294 -24.88 -2.76 -14.62
CA LEU A 294 -26.00 -3.69 -14.53
C LEU A 294 -25.70 -4.85 -15.47
N TYR A 295 -25.44 -6.05 -14.93
CA TYR A 295 -25.12 -7.20 -15.78
C TYR A 295 -26.39 -7.72 -16.43
N GLU A 296 -27.39 -8.10 -15.64
CA GLU A 296 -28.72 -8.50 -16.10
C GLU A 296 -29.74 -8.34 -14.94
N ASP A 297 -31.01 -8.03 -15.23
CA ASP A 297 -32.10 -7.89 -14.23
C ASP A 297 -32.85 -9.22 -14.02
N TYR A 298 -32.13 -10.31 -13.70
CA TYR A 298 -32.70 -11.68 -13.71
C TYR A 298 -33.62 -11.97 -12.55
N PHE A 299 -33.35 -11.38 -11.37
CA PHE A 299 -34.02 -11.80 -10.16
C PHE A 299 -35.22 -10.92 -9.81
N GLY A 300 -35.26 -9.65 -10.24
CA GLY A 300 -36.36 -8.72 -9.93
C GLY A 300 -36.63 -8.46 -8.44
N HIS A 301 -35.96 -9.18 -7.52
CA HIS A 301 -36.06 -9.10 -6.06
C HIS A 301 -34.76 -9.62 -5.39
N GLU A 302 -34.59 -9.29 -4.11
CA GLU A 302 -33.42 -9.63 -3.27
C GLU A 302 -33.17 -11.16 -3.23
N THR A 303 -31.92 -11.60 -3.46
CA THR A 303 -31.48 -12.99 -3.22
C THR A 303 -30.40 -12.99 -2.14
N SER A 304 -30.60 -13.81 -1.11
CA SER A 304 -29.79 -13.92 0.10
C SER A 304 -29.19 -15.33 0.26
N TYR A 305 -28.20 -15.46 1.13
CA TYR A 305 -27.56 -16.75 1.43
C TYR A 305 -28.60 -17.80 1.85
N ALA A 306 -28.56 -18.97 1.19
CA ALA A 306 -29.49 -20.10 1.35
C ALA A 306 -30.87 -19.97 0.66
N ASP A 307 -31.11 -18.93 -0.14
CA ASP A 307 -32.29 -18.87 -1.00
C ASP A 307 -32.23 -19.90 -2.13
N LYS A 308 -33.39 -20.28 -2.67
CA LYS A 308 -33.54 -21.26 -3.76
C LYS A 308 -32.67 -20.93 -4.98
N ASN A 309 -32.43 -19.64 -5.23
CA ASN A 309 -31.66 -19.14 -6.38
C ASN A 309 -30.19 -18.81 -6.04
N TRP A 310 -29.73 -19.06 -4.80
CA TRP A 310 -28.37 -18.68 -4.35
C TRP A 310 -27.25 -19.33 -5.16
N ASN A 311 -27.39 -20.62 -5.51
CA ASN A 311 -26.39 -21.34 -6.30
C ASN A 311 -26.32 -20.83 -7.74
N GLU A 312 -27.45 -20.42 -8.32
CA GLU A 312 -27.48 -19.77 -9.63
C GLU A 312 -26.83 -18.38 -9.56
N TYR A 313 -27.23 -17.56 -8.59
CA TYR A 313 -26.67 -16.21 -8.35
C TYR A 313 -25.14 -16.23 -8.24
N THR A 314 -24.60 -17.11 -7.39
CA THR A 314 -23.16 -17.24 -7.19
C THR A 314 -22.46 -17.78 -8.44
N ALA A 315 -23.06 -18.71 -9.17
CA ALA A 315 -22.50 -19.21 -10.42
C ALA A 315 -22.54 -18.19 -11.57
N ARG A 316 -23.45 -17.19 -11.56
CA ARG A 316 -23.43 -16.07 -12.53
C ARG A 316 -22.16 -15.22 -12.46
N LYS A 317 -21.46 -15.22 -11.31
CA LYS A 317 -20.10 -14.69 -11.20
C LYS A 317 -19.15 -15.29 -12.23
N LEU A 318 -19.32 -16.58 -12.55
CA LEU A 318 -18.50 -17.31 -13.52
C LEU A 318 -18.79 -16.86 -14.97
N ASP A 319 -20.03 -16.47 -15.27
CA ASP A 319 -20.39 -15.88 -16.57
C ASP A 319 -19.70 -14.54 -16.78
N ILE A 320 -19.74 -13.67 -15.76
CA ILE A 320 -19.04 -12.37 -15.80
C ILE A 320 -17.53 -12.59 -15.91
N MET A 321 -16.98 -13.52 -15.11
CA MET A 321 -15.56 -13.90 -15.15
C MET A 321 -15.11 -14.26 -16.56
N HIS A 322 -15.87 -15.11 -17.26
CA HIS A 322 -15.56 -15.48 -18.63
C HIS A 322 -15.60 -14.28 -19.58
N SER A 323 -16.61 -13.42 -19.47
CA SER A 323 -16.72 -12.21 -20.29
C SER A 323 -15.54 -11.24 -20.10
N GLU A 324 -15.00 -11.15 -18.89
CA GLU A 324 -13.85 -10.31 -18.59
C GLU A 324 -12.53 -10.97 -19.01
N LEU A 325 -12.39 -12.29 -18.88
CA LEU A 325 -11.25 -13.05 -19.40
C LEU A 325 -11.14 -12.98 -20.93
N GLN A 326 -12.23 -12.75 -21.64
CA GLN A 326 -12.15 -12.50 -23.09
C GLN A 326 -11.39 -11.20 -23.41
N LYS A 327 -11.51 -10.18 -22.54
CA LYS A 327 -10.99 -8.82 -22.75
C LYS A 327 -9.64 -8.55 -22.08
N TYR A 328 -9.36 -9.21 -20.96
CA TYR A 328 -8.20 -8.95 -20.11
C TYR A 328 -7.34 -10.20 -19.94
N ASP A 329 -6.04 -10.00 -19.73
CA ASP A 329 -5.09 -11.10 -19.47
C ASP A 329 -5.32 -11.73 -18.10
N PHE A 330 -5.80 -10.93 -17.14
CA PHE A 330 -6.09 -11.33 -15.77
C PHE A 330 -7.42 -10.77 -15.31
N VAL A 331 -8.12 -11.53 -14.48
CA VAL A 331 -9.29 -11.06 -13.73
C VAL A 331 -9.04 -11.31 -12.26
N LEU A 332 -9.05 -10.23 -11.46
CA LEU A 332 -9.02 -10.26 -10.00
C LEU A 332 -10.45 -10.07 -9.49
N PHE A 333 -10.89 -10.97 -8.64
CA PHE A 333 -12.21 -10.94 -8.03
C PHE A 333 -12.13 -10.73 -6.53
N THR A 334 -13.09 -9.98 -5.98
CA THR A 334 -13.31 -9.81 -4.54
C THR A 334 -14.80 -9.91 -4.19
N ASP A 335 -15.13 -10.56 -3.08
CA ASP A 335 -16.46 -10.52 -2.47
C ASP A 335 -16.69 -9.17 -1.77
N GLY A 336 -17.98 -8.86 -1.55
CA GLY A 336 -18.40 -7.62 -0.91
C GLY A 336 -18.10 -7.54 0.58
N ASP A 337 -17.87 -8.66 1.27
CA ASP A 337 -17.57 -8.74 2.71
C ASP A 337 -16.07 -8.82 3.02
N ILE A 338 -15.25 -8.36 2.07
CA ILE A 338 -13.81 -8.15 2.23
C ILE A 338 -13.54 -6.72 2.66
N VAL A 339 -12.54 -6.56 3.53
CA VAL A 339 -11.98 -5.27 3.92
C VAL A 339 -10.51 -5.23 3.51
N PHE A 340 -10.13 -4.26 2.69
CA PHE A 340 -8.73 -4.06 2.28
C PHE A 340 -7.96 -3.31 3.35
N GLU A 341 -6.73 -3.74 3.63
CA GLU A 341 -5.87 -3.18 4.69
C GLU A 341 -4.70 -2.39 4.09
N ASN A 342 -4.14 -2.82 2.96
CA ASN A 342 -3.08 -2.10 2.26
C ASN A 342 -2.99 -2.45 0.78
N ALA A 343 -2.22 -1.67 0.01
CA ALA A 343 -2.10 -1.82 -1.45
C ALA A 343 -1.53 -3.17 -1.94
N TYR A 344 -0.89 -3.95 -1.06
CA TYR A 344 -0.28 -5.21 -1.46
C TYR A 344 -1.29 -6.30 -1.81
N PHE A 345 -2.57 -6.18 -1.46
CA PHE A 345 -3.59 -7.16 -1.91
C PHE A 345 -3.61 -7.29 -3.44
N LEU A 346 -3.38 -6.17 -4.12
CA LEU A 346 -3.38 -6.06 -5.58
C LEU A 346 -1.99 -6.30 -6.15
N ILE A 347 -0.97 -5.65 -5.56
CA ILE A 347 0.42 -5.73 -6.02
C ILE A 347 0.95 -7.17 -5.92
N ASP A 348 0.75 -7.84 -4.78
CA ASP A 348 1.20 -9.21 -4.56
C ASP A 348 0.43 -10.20 -5.43
N ALA A 349 -0.90 -10.12 -5.49
CA ALA A 349 -1.72 -11.00 -6.34
C ALA A 349 -1.31 -10.92 -7.83
N TYR A 350 -1.08 -9.71 -8.35
CA TYR A 350 -0.63 -9.52 -9.73
C TYR A 350 0.81 -10.03 -9.96
N ARG A 351 1.73 -9.77 -9.02
CA ARG A 351 3.11 -10.27 -9.08
C ARG A 351 3.19 -11.78 -9.06
N ARG A 352 2.36 -12.44 -8.25
CA ARG A 352 2.25 -13.91 -8.23
C ARG A 352 1.90 -14.45 -9.61
N MET A 353 0.97 -13.80 -10.31
CA MET A 353 0.67 -14.13 -11.69
C MET A 353 1.86 -13.90 -12.62
N LEU A 354 2.55 -12.75 -12.55
CA LEU A 354 3.71 -12.52 -13.42
C LEU A 354 4.83 -13.55 -13.20
N ASN A 355 5.10 -13.90 -11.95
CA ASN A 355 6.22 -14.76 -11.56
C ASN A 355 5.94 -16.25 -11.75
N ASN A 356 4.67 -16.64 -11.94
CA ASN A 356 4.25 -18.04 -12.11
C ASN A 356 3.42 -18.21 -13.40
N PRO A 357 4.07 -18.20 -14.58
CA PRO A 357 3.37 -18.25 -15.87
C PRO A 357 2.57 -19.55 -16.11
N SER A 358 2.93 -20.64 -15.43
CA SER A 358 2.23 -21.94 -15.50
C SER A 358 1.02 -22.05 -14.57
N VAL A 359 0.82 -21.09 -13.66
CA VAL A 359 -0.32 -21.05 -12.74
C VAL A 359 -1.46 -20.27 -13.40
N GLU A 360 -2.65 -20.87 -13.39
CA GLU A 360 -3.86 -20.29 -13.96
C GLU A 360 -4.72 -19.59 -12.91
N LEU A 361 -4.67 -20.03 -11.65
CA LEU A 361 -5.46 -19.50 -10.54
C LEU A 361 -4.64 -19.34 -9.26
N PHE A 362 -4.65 -18.14 -8.68
CA PHE A 362 -4.30 -17.94 -7.28
C PHE A 362 -5.57 -17.63 -6.49
N ILE A 363 -5.89 -18.44 -5.49
CA ILE A 363 -7.16 -18.37 -4.75
C ILE A 363 -6.92 -18.42 -3.23
N GLN A 364 -7.78 -17.77 -2.44
CA GLN A 364 -7.76 -17.92 -1.00
C GLN A 364 -7.97 -19.38 -0.56
N HIS A 365 -7.34 -19.74 0.55
CA HIS A 365 -7.50 -21.04 1.19
C HIS A 365 -8.52 -20.95 2.33
N GLU A 366 -9.45 -21.90 2.42
CA GLU A 366 -10.56 -21.92 3.39
C GLU A 366 -10.08 -22.38 4.79
N TYR A 367 -9.30 -21.57 5.50
CA TYR A 367 -8.67 -22.01 6.76
C TYR A 367 -9.68 -22.36 7.90
N PRO A 368 -9.52 -23.51 8.61
CA PRO A 368 -8.46 -24.52 8.51
C PRO A 368 -8.81 -25.72 7.60
N ARG A 369 -9.90 -25.64 6.83
CA ARG A 369 -10.32 -26.70 5.90
C ARG A 369 -9.43 -26.69 4.66
N SER A 370 -9.14 -27.88 4.13
CA SER A 370 -8.36 -28.01 2.90
C SER A 370 -9.25 -27.83 1.67
N GLY A 371 -9.52 -26.57 1.30
CA GLY A 371 -10.33 -26.24 0.13
C GLY A 371 -10.20 -24.77 -0.29
N PRO A 372 -10.71 -24.40 -1.47
CA PRO A 372 -10.72 -23.01 -1.91
C PRO A 372 -11.76 -22.20 -1.15
N CYS A 373 -11.43 -20.93 -0.94
CA CYS A 373 -12.34 -19.85 -0.62
C CYS A 373 -12.45 -18.94 -1.85
N SER A 374 -13.63 -18.86 -2.48
CA SER A 374 -13.80 -18.11 -3.74
C SER A 374 -14.02 -16.61 -3.55
N GLY A 375 -13.93 -16.09 -2.33
CA GLY A 375 -14.16 -14.67 -2.08
C GLY A 375 -13.03 -13.75 -2.53
N PHE A 376 -11.80 -14.25 -2.70
CA PHE A 376 -10.73 -13.48 -3.33
C PHE A 376 -9.81 -14.39 -4.13
N TYR A 377 -9.66 -14.09 -5.43
CA TYR A 377 -8.77 -14.81 -6.32
C TYR A 377 -8.43 -14.00 -7.56
N ILE A 378 -7.28 -14.31 -8.15
CA ILE A 378 -6.88 -13.82 -9.48
C ILE A 378 -6.74 -15.01 -10.42
N ILE A 379 -7.29 -14.88 -11.63
CA ILE A 379 -7.26 -15.90 -12.68
C ILE A 379 -6.66 -15.34 -13.97
N ARG A 380 -5.90 -16.18 -14.68
CA ARG A 380 -5.27 -15.86 -15.97
C ARG A 380 -6.14 -16.30 -17.14
N LYS A 381 -6.17 -15.50 -18.20
CA LYS A 381 -6.66 -15.91 -19.52
C LYS A 381 -5.72 -16.94 -20.17
N THR A 382 -6.24 -18.14 -20.35
CA THR A 382 -5.64 -19.22 -21.15
C THR A 382 -6.74 -19.86 -22.01
N PRO A 383 -6.40 -20.63 -23.06
CA PRO A 383 -7.40 -21.42 -23.78
C PRO A 383 -8.19 -22.35 -22.84
N ASN A 384 -7.53 -22.90 -21.82
CA ASN A 384 -8.15 -23.77 -20.83
C ASN A 384 -9.14 -23.00 -19.94
N THR A 385 -8.74 -21.86 -19.34
CA THR A 385 -9.68 -21.07 -18.51
C THR A 385 -10.82 -20.50 -19.33
N LEU A 386 -10.59 -20.03 -20.56
CA LEU A 386 -11.68 -19.61 -21.45
C LEU A 386 -12.67 -20.76 -21.70
N ASN A 387 -12.19 -21.98 -21.92
CA ASN A 387 -13.06 -23.14 -22.11
C ASN A 387 -13.82 -23.51 -20.81
N LEU A 388 -13.13 -23.61 -19.68
CA LEU A 388 -13.69 -24.03 -18.39
C LEU A 388 -14.75 -23.09 -17.85
N PHE A 389 -14.64 -21.79 -18.11
CA PHE A 389 -15.62 -20.80 -17.66
C PHE A 389 -16.61 -20.41 -18.77
N SER A 390 -16.54 -21.02 -19.97
CA SER A 390 -17.52 -20.76 -21.02
C SER A 390 -18.92 -21.22 -20.61
N LYS A 391 -19.96 -20.51 -21.06
CA LYS A 391 -21.36 -20.86 -20.79
C LYS A 391 -21.69 -22.32 -21.12
N LYS A 392 -21.13 -22.84 -22.22
CA LYS A 392 -21.28 -24.25 -22.61
C LYS A 392 -20.76 -25.18 -21.51
N THR A 393 -19.50 -25.03 -21.10
CA THR A 393 -18.88 -25.89 -20.09
C THR A 393 -19.54 -25.73 -18.71
N LEU A 394 -19.95 -24.52 -18.35
CA LEU A 394 -20.67 -24.27 -17.09
C LEU A 394 -21.99 -25.06 -17.02
N ILE A 395 -22.73 -25.13 -18.13
CA ILE A 395 -23.95 -25.96 -18.24
C ILE A 395 -23.60 -27.45 -18.18
N GLU A 396 -22.63 -27.91 -18.98
CA GLU A 396 -22.23 -29.33 -19.06
C GLU A 396 -21.76 -29.87 -17.70
N LYS A 397 -21.02 -29.08 -16.93
CA LYS A 397 -20.52 -29.44 -15.60
C LYS A 397 -21.48 -29.10 -14.45
N GLN A 398 -22.68 -28.60 -14.76
CA GLN A 398 -23.72 -28.23 -13.79
C GLN A 398 -23.21 -27.20 -12.76
N ALA A 399 -22.46 -26.18 -13.19
CA ALA A 399 -21.90 -25.17 -12.29
C ALA A 399 -22.99 -24.42 -11.49
N TYR A 400 -24.13 -24.12 -12.13
CA TYR A 400 -25.25 -23.39 -11.51
C TYR A 400 -25.95 -24.14 -10.37
N SER A 401 -25.68 -25.44 -10.17
CA SER A 401 -26.19 -26.19 -9.02
C SER A 401 -25.20 -26.25 -7.84
N LYS A 402 -23.94 -25.86 -8.03
CA LYS A 402 -22.83 -26.09 -7.09
C LYS A 402 -22.26 -24.84 -6.42
N ASN A 403 -22.75 -23.64 -6.76
CA ASN A 403 -22.14 -22.33 -6.50
C ASN A 403 -20.70 -22.19 -7.08
N ASP A 404 -20.14 -20.98 -7.06
CA ASP A 404 -18.82 -20.70 -7.63
C ASP A 404 -17.68 -21.40 -6.90
N GLN A 405 -17.69 -21.42 -5.56
CA GLN A 405 -16.68 -22.10 -4.75
C GLN A 405 -16.69 -23.61 -5.01
N GLY A 406 -17.87 -24.22 -5.05
CA GLY A 406 -18.04 -25.65 -5.31
C GLY A 406 -17.56 -26.03 -6.71
N TYR A 407 -17.91 -25.23 -7.73
CA TYR A 407 -17.43 -25.45 -9.10
C TYR A 407 -15.91 -25.34 -9.21
N ILE A 408 -15.31 -24.27 -8.68
CA ILE A 408 -13.85 -24.08 -8.72
C ILE A 408 -13.14 -25.20 -7.95
N GLY A 409 -13.66 -25.59 -6.78
CA GLY A 409 -13.13 -26.70 -5.98
C GLY A 409 -13.14 -28.04 -6.71
N GLU A 410 -14.20 -28.31 -7.49
CA GLU A 410 -14.25 -29.50 -8.35
C GLU A 410 -13.19 -29.47 -9.44
N LEU A 411 -13.01 -28.33 -10.14
CA LEU A 411 -11.96 -28.18 -11.15
C LEU A 411 -10.56 -28.41 -10.56
N MET A 412 -10.31 -27.90 -9.36
CA MET A 412 -9.06 -28.09 -8.63
C MET A 412 -8.84 -29.56 -8.25
N THR A 413 -9.88 -30.23 -7.73
CA THR A 413 -9.82 -31.64 -7.31
C THR A 413 -9.59 -32.57 -8.51
N GLN A 414 -10.21 -32.26 -9.65
CA GLN A 414 -10.03 -32.98 -10.91
C GLN A 414 -8.74 -32.60 -11.64
N LYS A 415 -7.93 -31.66 -11.11
CA LYS A 415 -6.70 -31.14 -11.73
C LYS A 415 -6.92 -30.59 -13.15
N LEU A 416 -8.11 -30.06 -13.41
CA LEU A 416 -8.45 -29.40 -14.68
C LEU A 416 -7.92 -27.97 -14.75
N LEU A 417 -7.49 -27.41 -13.62
CA LEU A 417 -6.98 -26.06 -13.49
C LEU A 417 -5.65 -26.08 -12.72
N SER A 418 -4.63 -25.42 -13.25
CA SER A 418 -3.37 -25.20 -12.51
C SER A 418 -3.56 -24.09 -11.48
N PHE A 419 -3.35 -24.38 -10.19
CA PHE A 419 -3.64 -23.43 -9.12
C PHE A 419 -2.58 -23.40 -8.02
N GLN A 420 -2.57 -22.31 -7.27
CA GLN A 420 -1.89 -22.21 -5.98
C GLN A 420 -2.76 -21.44 -4.98
N TYR A 421 -2.61 -21.74 -3.69
CA TYR A 421 -3.26 -20.97 -2.64
C TYR A 421 -2.51 -19.67 -2.35
N LEU A 422 -3.27 -18.62 -2.04
CA LEU A 422 -2.75 -17.39 -1.47
C LEU A 422 -2.38 -17.62 0.01
N PRO A 423 -1.30 -17.01 0.53
CA PRO A 423 -0.87 -17.24 1.91
C PRO A 423 -1.89 -16.73 2.93
N ASP A 424 -2.25 -17.58 3.90
CA ASP A 424 -3.25 -17.25 4.92
C ASP A 424 -2.89 -16.01 5.76
N ALA A 425 -1.58 -15.76 5.99
CA ALA A 425 -1.11 -14.60 6.76
C ALA A 425 -1.42 -13.25 6.09
N GLN A 426 -1.35 -13.19 4.76
CA GLN A 426 -1.60 -11.98 3.97
C GLN A 426 -3.05 -11.89 3.49
N TYR A 427 -3.72 -13.02 3.30
CA TYR A 427 -5.09 -13.11 2.80
C TYR A 427 -6.02 -13.83 3.79
N PRO A 428 -6.03 -13.47 5.08
CA PRO A 428 -6.75 -14.22 6.09
C PRO A 428 -8.26 -14.18 5.85
N ASN A 429 -8.88 -15.32 6.14
CA ASN A 429 -10.32 -15.46 6.20
C ASN A 429 -10.71 -16.24 7.45
N GLY A 430 -11.99 -16.16 7.81
CA GLY A 430 -12.56 -17.11 8.75
C GLY A 430 -11.90 -17.25 10.11
N ASN A 431 -11.52 -18.50 10.43
CA ASN A 431 -10.87 -18.82 11.69
C ASN A 431 -9.47 -18.22 11.80
N TYR A 432 -8.75 -17.99 10.69
CA TYR A 432 -7.43 -17.39 10.74
C TYR A 432 -7.51 -15.95 11.28
N ILE A 433 -8.54 -15.19 10.88
CA ILE A 433 -8.81 -13.86 11.45
C ILE A 433 -8.97 -13.94 12.98
N LYS A 434 -9.69 -14.94 13.48
CA LYS A 434 -9.87 -15.11 14.93
C LYS A 434 -8.55 -15.36 15.66
N GLU A 435 -7.63 -16.13 15.07
CA GLU A 435 -6.29 -16.37 15.63
C GLU A 435 -5.45 -15.09 15.66
N ILE A 436 -5.51 -14.28 14.60
CA ILE A 436 -4.88 -12.95 14.57
C ILE A 436 -5.44 -12.09 15.70
N ASP A 437 -6.77 -12.00 15.82
CA ASP A 437 -7.42 -11.11 16.78
C ASP A 437 -7.12 -11.50 18.24
N LYS A 438 -6.97 -12.80 18.51
CA LYS A 438 -6.55 -13.33 19.83
C LYS A 438 -5.06 -13.12 20.13
N LYS A 439 -4.31 -12.48 19.22
CA LYS A 439 -2.85 -12.31 19.28
C LYS A 439 -2.09 -13.64 19.38
N GLU A 440 -2.70 -14.72 18.89
CA GLU A 440 -2.04 -16.03 18.73
C GLU A 440 -1.10 -16.00 17.51
N ARG A 441 -1.30 -15.04 16.59
CA ARG A 441 -0.42 -14.71 15.46
C ARG A 441 0.02 -13.26 15.57
N LYS A 442 1.16 -13.00 16.22
CA LYS A 442 1.65 -11.61 16.48
C LYS A 442 2.29 -10.93 15.26
N ASP A 443 2.68 -11.70 14.25
CA ASP A 443 3.47 -11.23 13.11
C ASP A 443 2.71 -11.36 11.78
N THR A 444 1.48 -10.88 11.73
CA THR A 444 0.70 -10.85 10.47
C THR A 444 0.46 -9.42 10.02
N ASP A 445 0.82 -9.14 8.76
CA ASP A 445 0.53 -7.90 8.04
C ASP A 445 -0.48 -8.25 6.93
N PRO A 446 -1.77 -8.38 7.29
CA PRO A 446 -2.78 -8.79 6.33
C PRO A 446 -2.97 -7.71 5.27
N TYR A 447 -3.06 -8.11 4.01
CA TYR A 447 -3.35 -7.20 2.90
C TYR A 447 -4.86 -6.95 2.78
N LEU A 448 -5.66 -7.92 3.22
CA LEU A 448 -7.11 -7.83 3.34
C LEU A 448 -7.61 -8.73 4.47
N ARG A 449 -8.88 -8.60 4.83
CA ARG A 449 -9.60 -9.49 5.75
C ARG A 449 -10.93 -9.91 5.13
N HIS A 450 -11.20 -11.20 5.11
CA HIS A 450 -12.43 -11.74 4.55
C HIS A 450 -13.34 -12.33 5.65
N TYR A 451 -14.56 -11.80 5.78
CA TYR A 451 -15.50 -12.13 6.86
C TYR A 451 -16.52 -13.24 6.48
N ASN A 452 -16.10 -14.26 5.72
CA ASN A 452 -16.96 -15.34 5.21
C ASN A 452 -17.56 -16.28 6.26
N PHE A 453 -16.86 -16.63 7.35
CA PHE A 453 -17.30 -17.66 8.31
C PHE A 453 -18.39 -17.19 9.30
N ILE A 454 -18.85 -15.95 9.19
CA ILE A 454 -19.87 -15.40 10.07
C ILE A 454 -21.22 -15.52 9.37
N LYS A 455 -22.13 -16.30 9.95
CA LYS A 455 -23.48 -16.48 9.41
C LYS A 455 -24.32 -15.24 9.70
N GLY A 456 -25.01 -14.72 8.68
CA GLY A 456 -25.87 -13.54 8.79
C GLY A 456 -25.12 -12.22 8.59
N ALA A 457 -25.69 -11.36 7.76
CA ALA A 457 -25.03 -10.10 7.37
C ALA A 457 -24.93 -9.08 8.52
N GLU A 458 -25.88 -9.06 9.45
CA GLU A 458 -25.78 -8.18 10.64
C GLU A 458 -24.68 -8.62 11.60
N GLU A 459 -24.47 -9.93 11.77
CA GLU A 459 -23.39 -10.42 12.64
C GLU A 459 -22.02 -10.15 12.01
N LYS A 460 -21.89 -10.27 10.68
CA LYS A 460 -20.70 -9.81 9.93
C LYS A 460 -20.42 -8.34 10.23
N ARG A 461 -21.45 -7.48 10.13
CA ARG A 461 -21.34 -6.05 10.42
C ARG A 461 -20.85 -5.78 11.85
N ARG A 462 -21.46 -6.43 12.85
CA ARG A 462 -21.04 -6.29 14.26
C ARG A 462 -19.59 -6.68 14.47
N ARG A 463 -19.13 -7.76 13.84
CA ARG A 463 -17.73 -8.15 13.91
C ARG A 463 -16.81 -7.12 13.27
N MET A 464 -17.16 -6.62 12.08
CA MET A 464 -16.39 -5.55 11.42
C MET A 464 -16.32 -4.29 12.30
N ILE A 465 -17.42 -3.91 12.97
CA ILE A 465 -17.43 -2.79 13.93
C ILE A 465 -16.45 -3.07 15.08
N SER A 466 -16.50 -4.26 15.68
CA SER A 466 -15.59 -4.63 16.79
C SER A 466 -14.11 -4.59 16.40
N HIS A 467 -13.80 -4.69 15.11
CA HIS A 467 -12.45 -4.60 14.56
C HIS A 467 -12.09 -3.20 14.04
N ASN A 468 -12.97 -2.20 14.17
CA ASN A 468 -12.81 -0.89 13.52
C ASN A 468 -12.62 -1.02 11.99
N ARG A 469 -13.39 -1.91 11.36
CA ARG A 469 -13.39 -2.22 9.92
C ARG A 469 -14.75 -2.04 9.26
N TRP A 470 -15.68 -1.42 9.97
CA TRP A 470 -16.95 -0.94 9.42
C TRP A 470 -16.90 0.58 9.26
N TYR A 471 -16.81 1.03 8.01
CA TYR A 471 -16.59 2.42 7.64
C TYR A 471 -17.88 3.13 7.19
N MET A 472 -19.02 2.47 7.30
CA MET A 472 -20.33 2.98 6.90
C MET A 472 -21.10 3.63 8.05
N GLY A 473 -20.44 3.91 9.19
CA GLY A 473 -21.05 4.53 10.36
C GLY A 473 -22.18 3.70 10.96
N SER A 474 -23.30 4.35 11.29
CA SER A 474 -24.49 3.69 11.88
C SER A 474 -25.31 2.89 10.87
N LEU A 475 -24.95 2.90 9.58
CA LEU A 475 -25.67 2.13 8.57
C LEU A 475 -25.72 0.65 8.97
N ASN A 476 -26.91 0.08 8.85
CA ASN A 476 -27.16 -1.35 8.98
C ASN A 476 -26.55 -2.10 7.77
N TYR A 477 -26.71 -3.42 7.73
CA TYR A 477 -26.16 -4.21 6.63
C TYR A 477 -26.97 -4.13 5.30
N LYS A 478 -28.18 -3.56 5.30
CA LYS A 478 -29.09 -3.45 4.14
C LYS A 478 -29.18 -2.04 3.55
#